data_AF-A0ABD5J5P5-F1
#
_entry.id   AF-A0ABD5J5P5-F1
#
_cell.length_a   1.000
_cell.length_b   1.000
_cell.length_c   1.000
_cell.angle_alpha   90.00
_cell.angle_beta   90.00
_cell.angle_gamma   90.00
#
_symmetry.space_group_name_H-M   'P 1'
#
loop_
_entity.id
_entity.type
_entity.pdbx_description
1 polymer ?
#
loop_
_entity_poly.entity_id
_entity_poly.type
_entity_poly.pdbx_seq_one_letter_code
_entity_poly.pdbx_strand_id
1 'polypeptide(L)'
;MLRHSWHSKGYTTGHRTMAARTLQALWEASDHGRLPVVCDASSCTHGLQQLADALPEPDHARFTSLDFVDSVAFTAEHLLPALPQPRRLARLALHPTCSTVHLGIDNALHTVAAAVSDEVTVPDNWGCRAFAGDRGLLHPEITASATAVQAKEITGRTYDA
;
A
#
# COMPACT_ATOMS: atom_id res chain seq x y z
N MET A 1 7.18 -5.23 -10.70
CA MET A 1 5.93 -5.04 -11.45
C MET A 1 4.80 -5.80 -10.72
N LEU A 2 4.16 -5.15 -9.76
CA LEU A 2 3.00 -5.70 -9.04
C LEU A 2 1.80 -5.63 -9.97
N ARG A 3 1.49 -6.74 -10.66
CA ARG A 3 0.38 -6.78 -11.61
C ARG A 3 -0.90 -7.17 -10.88
N HIS A 4 -1.96 -6.39 -11.10
CA HIS A 4 -3.33 -6.60 -10.58
C HIS A 4 -3.82 -8.04 -10.72
N SER A 5 -4.75 -8.46 -9.86
CA SER A 5 -5.28 -9.84 -9.79
C SER A 5 -5.81 -10.37 -11.13
N TRP A 6 -6.38 -9.50 -11.97
CA TRP A 6 -6.84 -9.83 -13.32
C TRP A 6 -5.68 -9.99 -14.31
N HIS A 7 -4.76 -9.01 -14.30
CA HIS A 7 -3.64 -8.98 -15.23
C HIS A 7 -2.66 -10.13 -14.96
N SER A 8 -2.35 -10.42 -13.70
CA SER A 8 -1.40 -11.49 -13.34
C SER A 8 -1.86 -12.88 -13.80
N LYS A 9 -3.17 -13.05 -14.04
CA LYS A 9 -3.80 -14.27 -14.56
C LYS A 9 -4.11 -14.23 -16.07
N GLY A 10 -3.74 -13.14 -16.76
CA GLY A 10 -3.97 -12.98 -18.20
C GLY A 10 -5.41 -12.56 -18.56
N TYR A 11 -6.26 -12.18 -17.59
CA TYR A 11 -7.63 -11.73 -17.83
C TYR A 11 -7.69 -10.25 -18.23
N THR A 12 -7.17 -9.94 -19.42
CA THR A 12 -7.03 -8.55 -19.92
C THR A 12 -8.37 -7.84 -20.12
N THR A 13 -9.40 -8.53 -20.62
CA THR A 13 -10.75 -7.94 -20.76
C THR A 13 -11.38 -7.59 -19.42
N GLY A 14 -11.22 -8.47 -18.42
CA GLY A 14 -11.68 -8.23 -17.06
C GLY A 14 -10.94 -7.03 -16.44
N HIS A 15 -9.63 -6.96 -16.64
CA HIS A 15 -8.81 -5.85 -16.20
C HIS A 15 -9.28 -4.50 -16.77
N ARG A 16 -9.49 -4.40 -18.09
CA ARG A 16 -9.99 -3.17 -18.74
C ARG A 16 -11.38 -2.78 -18.25
N THR A 17 -12.28 -3.77 -18.13
CA THR A 17 -13.65 -3.54 -17.63
C THR A 17 -13.62 -2.96 -16.22
N MET A 18 -12.81 -3.54 -15.34
CA MET A 18 -12.71 -3.06 -13.96
C MET A 18 -12.00 -1.71 -13.88
N ALA A 19 -10.98 -1.47 -14.72
CA ALA A 19 -10.32 -0.17 -14.78
C ALA A 19 -11.29 0.97 -15.12
N ALA A 20 -12.11 0.80 -16.16
CA ALA A 20 -13.13 1.79 -16.54
C ALA A 20 -14.15 2.03 -15.41
N ARG A 21 -14.62 0.95 -14.75
CA ARG A 21 -15.56 1.05 -13.62
C ARG A 21 -14.96 1.76 -12.42
N THR A 22 -13.72 1.42 -12.06
CA THR A 22 -12.98 2.06 -10.97
C THR A 22 -12.77 3.53 -11.26
N LEU A 23 -12.34 3.89 -12.47
CA LEU A 23 -12.20 5.30 -12.86
C LEU A 23 -13.53 6.05 -12.70
N GLN A 24 -14.63 5.51 -13.22
CA GLN A 24 -15.92 6.18 -13.13
C GLN A 24 -16.37 6.38 -11.68
N ALA A 25 -16.26 5.36 -10.84
CA ALA A 25 -16.64 5.45 -9.43
C ALA A 25 -15.79 6.48 -8.67
N LEU A 26 -14.46 6.49 -8.91
CA LEU A 26 -13.55 7.43 -8.25
C LEU A 26 -13.73 8.85 -8.77
N TRP A 27 -14.04 9.02 -10.06
CA TRP A 27 -14.34 10.32 -10.66
C TRP A 27 -15.55 10.99 -10.01
N GLU A 28 -16.64 10.23 -9.83
CA GLU A 28 -17.84 10.74 -9.15
C GLU A 28 -17.58 11.00 -7.66
N ALA A 29 -16.93 10.06 -6.96
CA ALA A 29 -16.68 10.16 -5.52
C ALA A 29 -15.67 11.25 -5.12
N SER A 30 -14.71 11.57 -6.00
CA SER A 30 -13.72 12.63 -5.79
C SER A 30 -14.23 14.03 -6.14
N ASP A 31 -15.52 14.17 -6.48
CA ASP A 31 -16.06 15.38 -7.07
C ASP A 31 -15.22 15.86 -8.26
N HIS A 32 -15.10 14.97 -9.25
CA HIS A 32 -14.43 15.25 -10.53
C HIS A 32 -12.94 15.61 -10.34
N GLY A 33 -12.26 14.95 -9.39
CA GLY A 33 -10.86 15.18 -9.07
C GLY A 33 -10.59 16.33 -8.10
N ARG A 34 -11.63 17.02 -7.59
CA ARG A 34 -11.44 18.09 -6.61
C ARG A 34 -10.92 17.58 -5.27
N LEU A 35 -11.32 16.38 -4.87
CA LEU A 35 -10.93 15.74 -3.60
C LEU A 35 -9.89 14.63 -3.85
N PRO A 36 -8.87 14.49 -2.99
CA PRO A 36 -7.94 13.39 -3.09
C PRO A 36 -8.63 12.05 -2.76
N VAL A 37 -8.24 11.00 -3.46
CA VAL A 37 -8.65 9.62 -3.20
C VAL A 37 -7.62 9.00 -2.26
N VAL A 38 -7.98 8.90 -0.97
CA VAL A 38 -7.12 8.28 0.05
C VAL A 38 -7.35 6.77 0.09
N CYS A 39 -6.28 5.98 -0.03
CA CYS A 39 -6.33 4.52 -0.04
C CYS A 39 -5.66 3.93 1.21
N ASP A 40 -6.34 3.02 1.90
CA ASP A 40 -5.90 2.39 3.15
C ASP A 40 -4.81 1.33 2.97
N ALA A 41 -4.58 0.86 1.74
CA ALA A 41 -3.55 -0.12 1.42
C ALA A 41 -2.63 0.36 0.30
N SER A 42 -1.32 0.38 0.55
CA SER A 42 -0.32 0.86 -0.41
C SER A 42 -0.24 0.06 -1.70
N SER A 43 -0.59 -1.23 -1.68
CA SER A 43 -0.73 -2.00 -2.91
C SER A 43 -1.88 -1.50 -3.79
N CYS A 44 -2.96 -1.00 -3.19
CA CYS A 44 -4.08 -0.39 -3.90
C CYS A 44 -3.69 0.97 -4.47
N THR A 45 -3.03 1.83 -3.68
CA THR A 45 -2.52 3.13 -4.15
C THR A 45 -1.59 2.97 -5.35
N HIS A 46 -0.56 2.12 -5.22
CA HIS A 46 0.38 1.83 -6.31
C HIS A 46 -0.33 1.23 -7.54
N GLY A 47 -1.32 0.37 -7.30
CA GLY A 47 -2.12 -0.21 -8.35
C GLY A 47 -3.01 0.80 -9.10
N LEU A 48 -3.59 1.77 -8.40
CA LEU A 48 -4.38 2.85 -8.99
C LEU A 48 -3.53 3.78 -9.84
N GLN A 49 -2.31 4.12 -9.40
CA GLN A 49 -1.37 4.92 -10.19
C GLN A 49 -0.99 4.25 -11.52
N GLN A 50 -1.12 2.93 -11.62
CA GLN A 50 -0.87 2.14 -12.84
C GLN A 50 -2.11 1.88 -13.68
N LEU A 51 -3.28 2.38 -13.27
CA LEU A 51 -4.55 2.07 -13.94
C LEU A 51 -4.62 2.65 -15.37
N ALA A 52 -3.89 3.75 -15.63
CA ALA A 52 -3.78 4.38 -16.95
C ALA A 52 -3.45 3.39 -18.07
N ASP A 53 -2.59 2.40 -17.80
CA ASP A 53 -2.16 1.36 -18.77
C ASP A 53 -3.33 0.51 -19.31
N ALA A 54 -4.45 0.49 -18.58
CA ALA A 54 -5.64 -0.28 -18.93
C ALA A 54 -6.80 0.57 -19.46
N LEU A 55 -6.67 1.91 -19.42
CA LEU A 55 -7.71 2.85 -19.80
C LEU A 55 -7.56 3.26 -21.28
N PRO A 56 -8.67 3.44 -22.01
CA PRO A 56 -8.62 4.00 -23.35
C PRO A 56 -8.25 5.49 -23.30
N GLU A 57 -7.66 6.01 -24.37
CA GLU A 57 -7.17 7.39 -24.47
C GLU A 57 -8.18 8.49 -24.04
N PRO A 58 -9.50 8.41 -24.33
CA PRO A 58 -10.47 9.41 -23.89
C PRO A 58 -10.58 9.55 -22.35
N ASP A 59 -10.18 8.52 -21.62
CA ASP A 59 -10.27 8.46 -20.16
C ASP A 59 -9.02 9.01 -19.46
N HIS A 60 -7.92 9.23 -20.20
CA HIS A 60 -6.65 9.65 -19.63
C HIS A 60 -6.74 11.02 -18.96
N ALA A 61 -7.45 11.97 -19.57
CA ALA A 61 -7.64 13.30 -19.00
C ALA A 61 -8.36 13.26 -17.64
N ARG A 62 -9.40 12.43 -17.51
CA ARG A 62 -10.11 12.22 -16.23
C ARG A 62 -9.18 11.57 -15.21
N PHE A 63 -8.44 10.54 -15.62
CA PHE A 63 -7.52 9.83 -14.75
C PHE A 63 -6.41 10.73 -14.20
N THR A 64 -5.76 11.53 -15.04
CA THR A 64 -4.69 12.46 -14.61
C THR A 64 -5.19 13.57 -13.70
N SER A 65 -6.50 13.85 -13.71
CA SER A 65 -7.13 14.81 -12.80
C SER A 65 -7.41 14.24 -11.41
N LEU A 66 -7.28 12.92 -11.22
CA LEU A 66 -7.41 12.28 -9.91
C LEU A 66 -6.08 12.29 -9.17
N ASP A 67 -6.14 12.64 -7.88
CA ASP A 67 -5.01 12.52 -6.96
C ASP A 67 -5.18 11.28 -6.08
N PHE A 68 -4.23 10.34 -6.14
CA PHE A 68 -4.24 9.11 -5.35
C PHE A 68 -3.21 9.20 -4.24
N VAL A 69 -3.70 9.22 -3.00
CA VAL A 69 -2.86 9.39 -1.81
C VAL A 69 -2.90 8.12 -0.97
N ASP A 70 -1.74 7.64 -0.55
CA ASP A 70 -1.66 6.55 0.41
C ASP A 70 -2.05 7.04 1.81
N SER A 71 -2.84 6.26 2.55
CA SER A 71 -3.24 6.59 3.91
C SER A 71 -2.07 6.85 4.86
N VAL A 72 -0.92 6.20 4.67
CA VAL A 72 0.28 6.43 5.49
C VAL A 72 0.86 7.82 5.21
N ALA A 73 0.98 8.19 3.94
CA ALA A 73 1.43 9.53 3.53
C ALA A 73 0.44 10.60 4.01
N PHE A 74 -0.85 10.39 3.77
CA PHE A 74 -1.92 11.27 4.24
C PHE A 74 -1.90 11.45 5.76
N THR A 75 -1.68 10.35 6.50
CA THR A 75 -1.60 10.38 7.96
C THR A 75 -0.39 11.20 8.42
N ALA A 76 0.79 10.94 7.85
CA ALA A 76 2.01 11.65 8.20
C ALA A 76 1.90 13.17 7.95
N GLU A 77 1.30 13.56 6.83
CA GLU A 77 1.22 14.96 6.40
C GLU A 77 0.06 15.73 7.05
N HIS A 78 -1.13 15.13 7.15
CA HIS A 78 -2.34 15.87 7.51
C HIS A 78 -2.92 15.46 8.86
N LEU A 79 -2.85 14.18 9.24
CA LEU A 79 -3.51 13.71 10.47
C LEU A 79 -2.62 13.88 11.70
N LEU A 80 -1.35 13.48 11.64
CA LEU A 80 -0.46 13.58 12.81
C LEU A 80 -0.35 15.01 13.37
N PRO A 81 -0.27 16.08 12.56
CA PRO A 81 -0.21 17.44 13.09
C PRO A 81 -1.53 17.90 13.75
N ALA A 82 -2.66 17.31 13.37
CA ALA A 82 -4.00 17.70 13.83
C ALA A 82 -4.51 16.85 15.01
N LEU A 83 -3.92 15.67 15.23
CA LEU A 83 -4.32 14.76 16.29
C LEU A 83 -3.55 15.03 17.59
N PRO A 84 -4.15 14.80 18.75
CA PRO A 84 -3.41 14.79 20.01
C PRO A 84 -2.38 13.67 20.01
N GLN A 85 -1.37 13.80 20.88
CA GLN A 85 -0.34 12.78 21.02
C GLN A 85 -0.97 11.41 21.36
N PRO A 86 -0.68 10.35 20.57
CA PRO A 86 -1.24 9.03 20.81
C PRO A 86 -0.59 8.35 22.01
N ARG A 87 -1.26 7.33 22.56
CA ARG A 87 -0.60 6.39 23.48
C ARG A 87 0.54 5.71 22.73
N ARG A 88 1.73 5.72 23.33
CA ARG A 88 2.92 5.11 22.73
C ARG A 88 3.11 3.67 23.17
N LEU A 89 3.61 2.87 22.24
CA LEU A 89 4.15 1.54 22.45
C LEU A 89 5.62 1.67 22.84
N ALA A 90 6.12 0.79 23.71
CA ALA A 90 7.54 0.76 24.02
C ALA A 90 8.35 0.33 22.79
N ARG A 91 7.88 -0.69 22.05
CA ARG A 91 8.60 -1.25 20.89
C ARG A 91 7.67 -1.67 19.77
N LEU A 92 8.00 -1.27 18.54
CA LEU A 92 7.26 -1.63 17.33
C LEU A 92 8.21 -2.22 16.28
N ALA A 93 7.85 -3.37 15.71
CA ALA A 93 8.52 -3.93 14.55
C ALA A 93 7.84 -3.46 13.26
N LEU A 94 8.55 -2.71 12.43
CA LEU A 94 8.00 -2.11 11.21
C LEU A 94 8.38 -2.94 9.98
N HIS A 95 7.39 -3.36 9.21
CA HIS A 95 7.59 -4.02 7.91
C HIS A 95 7.20 -3.07 6.77
N PRO A 96 8.15 -2.36 6.14
CA PRO A 96 7.92 -1.71 4.86
C PRO A 96 7.44 -2.75 3.84
N THR A 97 6.40 -2.43 3.07
CA THR A 97 5.95 -3.32 2.00
C THR A 97 6.67 -2.97 0.70
N CYS A 98 6.70 -3.90 -0.25
CA CYS A 98 7.19 -3.59 -1.60
C CYS A 98 6.43 -2.40 -2.24
N SER A 99 5.14 -2.23 -1.93
CA SER A 99 4.34 -1.12 -2.45
C SER A 99 4.70 0.21 -1.80
N THR A 100 4.95 0.26 -0.49
CA THR A 100 5.41 1.50 0.16
C THR A 100 6.77 1.94 -0.39
N VAL A 101 7.67 1.00 -0.69
CA VAL A 101 8.96 1.29 -1.33
C VAL A 101 8.78 1.77 -2.77
N HIS A 102 7.93 1.11 -3.58
CA HIS A 102 7.68 1.55 -4.95
C HIS A 102 7.02 2.93 -5.03
N LEU A 103 6.22 3.30 -4.03
CA LEU A 103 5.62 4.62 -3.90
C LEU A 103 6.56 5.68 -3.31
N GLY A 104 7.72 5.28 -2.77
CA GLY A 104 8.65 6.19 -2.10
C GLY A 104 8.11 6.79 -0.79
N ILE A 105 7.22 6.07 -0.11
CA ILE A 105 6.55 6.52 1.13
C ILE A 105 7.09 5.81 2.39
N ASP A 106 8.26 5.19 2.30
CA ASP A 106 8.94 4.54 3.43
C ASP A 106 9.21 5.51 4.59
N ASN A 107 9.64 6.74 4.31
CA ASN A 107 9.82 7.77 5.33
C ASN A 107 8.51 8.18 6.00
N ALA A 108 7.41 8.27 5.25
CA ALA A 108 6.09 8.54 5.82
C ALA A 108 5.65 7.39 6.75
N LEU A 109 5.89 6.14 6.33
CA LEU A 109 5.63 4.96 7.14
C LEU A 109 6.41 4.98 8.46
N HIS A 110 7.70 5.31 8.40
CA HIS A 110 8.53 5.45 9.59
C HIS A 110 8.06 6.61 10.49
N THR A 111 7.64 7.72 9.91
CA THR A 111 7.11 8.88 10.65
C THR A 111 5.86 8.51 11.45
N VAL A 112 4.91 7.80 10.81
CA VAL A 112 3.71 7.29 11.50
C VAL A 112 4.07 6.32 12.61
N ALA A 113 5.00 5.39 12.36
CA ALA A 113 5.47 4.44 13.37
C ALA A 113 6.13 5.14 14.59
N ALA A 114 6.98 6.13 14.34
CA ALA A 114 7.68 6.88 15.39
C ALA A 114 6.73 7.74 16.25
N ALA A 115 5.61 8.20 15.67
CA ALA A 115 4.58 8.91 16.42
C ALA A 115 3.90 8.02 17.47
N VAL A 116 3.80 6.70 17.21
CA VAL A 116 3.09 5.75 18.09
C VAL A 116 4.01 4.81 18.88
N SER A 117 5.33 4.91 18.74
CA SER A 117 6.28 4.06 19.48
C SER A 117 7.56 4.78 19.88
N ASP A 118 8.10 4.41 21.05
CA ASP A 118 9.39 4.91 21.53
C ASP A 118 10.59 4.30 20.77
N GLU A 119 10.50 3.03 20.38
CA GLU A 119 11.53 2.31 19.61
C GLU A 119 10.89 1.63 18.39
N VAL A 120 11.20 2.12 17.20
CA VAL A 120 10.81 1.50 15.92
C VAL A 120 11.98 0.71 15.37
N THR A 121 11.79 -0.58 15.12
CA THR A 121 12.78 -1.45 14.49
C THR A 121 12.29 -1.90 13.12
N VAL A 122 13.01 -1.57 12.05
CA VAL A 122 12.82 -2.22 10.75
C VAL A 122 13.75 -3.45 10.72
N PRO A 123 13.24 -4.68 10.57
CA PRO A 123 14.09 -5.86 10.55
C PRO A 123 15.11 -5.83 9.41
N ASP A 124 16.34 -6.29 9.65
CA ASP A 124 17.41 -6.36 8.65
C ASP A 124 17.03 -7.31 7.51
N ASN A 125 16.33 -8.41 7.86
CA ASN A 125 15.84 -9.38 6.89
C ASN A 125 14.43 -9.04 6.39
N TRP A 126 14.00 -7.77 6.45
CA TRP A 126 12.77 -7.36 5.79
C TRP A 126 12.88 -7.54 4.28
N GLY A 127 11.78 -7.95 3.64
CA GLY A 127 11.73 -8.14 2.20
C GLY A 127 10.32 -8.44 1.70
N CYS A 128 10.20 -8.81 0.44
CA CYS A 128 8.91 -9.20 -0.13
C CYS A 128 8.35 -10.44 0.56
N ARG A 129 7.20 -10.31 1.24
CA ARG A 129 6.45 -11.42 1.86
C ARG A 129 5.83 -12.42 0.88
N ALA A 130 6.06 -12.27 -0.42
CA ALA A 130 5.59 -13.15 -1.50
C ALA A 130 4.06 -13.43 -1.55
N PHE A 131 3.25 -12.53 -1.00
CA PHE A 131 1.80 -12.69 -0.97
C PHE A 131 1.09 -12.24 -2.27
N ALA A 132 1.79 -11.52 -3.16
CA ALA A 132 1.22 -10.77 -4.30
C ALA A 132 -0.03 -11.39 -4.94
N GLY A 133 -1.12 -10.60 -4.96
CA GLY A 133 -2.43 -11.07 -5.43
C GLY A 133 -3.01 -12.13 -4.48
N ASP A 134 -3.34 -13.30 -5.03
CA ASP A 134 -3.83 -14.46 -4.29
C ASP A 134 -2.76 -15.56 -4.14
N ARG A 135 -1.50 -15.30 -4.53
CA ARG A 135 -0.44 -16.31 -4.45
C ARG A 135 -0.19 -16.78 -3.03
N GLY A 136 -0.21 -15.89 -2.04
CA GLY A 136 -0.06 -16.31 -0.64
C GLY A 136 -1.25 -17.14 -0.11
N LEU A 137 -2.40 -17.12 -0.79
CA LEU A 137 -3.55 -17.96 -0.47
C LEU A 137 -3.46 -19.33 -1.16
N LEU A 138 -3.01 -19.35 -2.43
CA LEU A 138 -2.90 -20.57 -3.24
C LEU A 138 -1.63 -21.37 -2.96
N HIS A 139 -0.57 -20.69 -2.50
CA HIS A 139 0.75 -21.24 -2.24
C HIS A 139 1.31 -20.71 -0.91
N PRO A 140 0.69 -21.08 0.23
CA PRO A 140 1.10 -20.60 1.54
C PRO A 140 2.58 -20.93 1.87
N GLU A 141 3.13 -22.00 1.29
CA GLU A 141 4.53 -22.40 1.42
C GLU A 141 5.51 -21.33 0.94
N ILE A 142 5.11 -20.53 -0.07
CA ILE A 142 5.96 -19.46 -0.60
C ILE A 142 6.02 -18.30 0.39
N THR A 143 4.87 -17.91 0.96
CA THR A 143 4.83 -16.86 1.99
C THR A 143 5.59 -17.31 3.23
N ALA A 144 5.42 -18.57 3.65
CA ALA A 144 6.14 -19.12 4.80
C ALA A 144 7.66 -19.13 4.59
N SER A 145 8.14 -19.52 3.41
CA SER A 145 9.56 -19.50 3.07
C SER A 145 10.10 -18.06 3.04
N ALA A 146 9.40 -17.15 2.38
CA ALA A 146 9.82 -15.76 2.22
C ALA A 146 9.93 -15.00 3.56
N THR A 147 9.04 -15.30 4.51
CA THR A 147 9.03 -14.62 5.82
C THR A 147 9.81 -15.37 6.90
N ALA A 148 10.34 -16.57 6.63
CA ALA A 148 10.94 -17.42 7.66
C ALA A 148 12.11 -16.77 8.41
N VAL A 149 12.99 -16.07 7.70
CA VAL A 149 14.17 -15.42 8.31
C VAL A 149 13.75 -14.18 9.10
N GLN A 150 12.91 -13.32 8.51
CA GLN A 150 12.35 -12.16 9.21
C GLN A 150 11.57 -12.56 10.46
N ALA A 151 10.75 -13.61 10.39
CA ALA A 151 10.00 -14.12 11.53
C ALA A 151 10.92 -14.56 12.67
N LYS A 152 12.02 -15.27 12.36
CA LYS A 152 13.03 -15.63 13.36
C LYS A 152 13.69 -14.41 13.98
N GLU A 153 14.00 -13.40 13.18
CA GLU A 153 14.61 -12.15 13.66
C GLU A 153 13.68 -11.42 14.64
N ILE A 154 12.41 -11.19 14.27
CA ILE A 154 11.48 -10.44 15.13
C ILE A 154 11.11 -11.21 16.40
N THR A 155 11.07 -12.55 16.36
CA THR A 155 10.80 -13.37 17.56
C THR A 155 11.99 -13.46 18.52
N GLY A 156 13.18 -13.00 18.10
CA GLY A 156 14.36 -12.89 18.98
C GLY A 156 14.27 -11.76 20.00
N ARG A 157 13.28 -10.87 19.88
CA ARG A 157 13.00 -9.76 20.81
C ARG A 157 11.49 -9.68 21.08
N THR A 158 11.10 -8.96 22.12
CA THR A 158 9.69 -8.67 22.41
C THR A 158 9.31 -7.30 21.85
N TYR A 159 8.22 -7.28 21.08
CA TYR A 159 7.58 -6.08 20.54
C TYR A 159 6.14 -6.01 21.04
N ASP A 160 5.61 -4.80 21.19
CA ASP A 160 4.20 -4.59 21.55
C ASP A 160 3.28 -4.65 20.32
N ALA A 161 3.85 -4.39 19.14
CA ALA A 161 3.21 -4.47 17.82
C ALA A 161 4.22 -4.84 16.72
#